data_AF-A0A6V7JS10-F1
#
_entry.id   AF-A0A6V7JS10-F1
#
_cell.length_a   1.000
_cell.length_b   1.000
_cell.length_c   1.000
_cell.angle_alpha   90.00
_cell.angle_beta   90.00
_cell.angle_gamma   90.00
#
_symmetry.space_group_name_H-M   'P 1'
#
loop_
_entity.id
_entity.type
_entity.pdbx_description
1 polymer ?
#
loop_
_entity_poly.entity_id
_entity_poly.type
_entity_poly.pdbx_seq_one_letter_code
_entity_poly.pdbx_strand_id
1 'polypeptide(L)' 'GPYAAFGGRDASRGLATFSVVPGKDEYDDLSDLNTTEMNSILEWEEQFK' A
#
# COMPACT_ATOMS: atom_id res chain seq x y z
N GLY A 1 2.90 -16.71 0.21
CA GLY A 1 3.90 -16.08 1.09
C GLY A 1 3.25 -15.00 1.95
N PRO A 2 3.98 -14.38 2.89
CA PRO A 2 3.43 -13.39 3.82
C PRO A 2 2.82 -12.15 3.11
N TYR A 3 3.28 -11.83 1.90
CA TYR A 3 2.77 -10.73 1.07
C TYR A 3 1.85 -11.20 -0.08
N ALA A 4 1.33 -12.43 -0.03
CA ALA A 4 0.50 -12.97 -1.11
C ALA A 4 -0.78 -12.13 -1.37
N ALA A 5 -1.27 -11.41 -0.35
CA ALA A 5 -2.40 -10.51 -0.47
C ALA A 5 -2.19 -9.35 -1.46
N PHE A 6 -0.94 -9.01 -1.78
CA PHE A 6 -0.59 -7.94 -2.73
C PHE A 6 -0.44 -8.45 -4.17
N GLY A 7 -0.47 -9.76 -4.40
CA GLY A 7 -0.25 -10.33 -5.73
C GLY A 7 -1.29 -9.88 -6.75
N GLY A 8 -0.86 -9.09 -7.75
CA GLY A 8 -1.72 -8.59 -8.82
C GLY A 8 -2.76 -7.54 -8.39
N ARG A 9 -2.56 -6.93 -7.20
CA ARG A 9 -3.45 -5.91 -6.63
C ARG A 9 -2.66 -4.67 -6.29
N ASP A 10 -3.38 -3.56 -6.08
CA ASP A 10 -2.79 -2.36 -5.50
C ASP A 10 -2.41 -2.61 -4.03
N ALA A 11 -1.12 -2.49 -3.74
CA ALA A 11 -0.57 -2.69 -2.40
C ALA A 11 -0.42 -1.38 -1.62
N SER A 12 -0.71 -0.22 -2.23
CA SER A 12 -0.35 1.10 -1.71
C SER A 12 -0.87 1.35 -0.30
N ARG A 13 -2.15 1.10 -0.03
CA ARG A 13 -2.72 1.26 1.33
C ARG A 13 -2.11 0.28 2.33
N GLY A 14 -1.85 -0.96 1.92
CA GLY A 14 -1.24 -1.96 2.79
C GLY A 14 0.18 -1.57 3.20
N LEU A 15 0.94 -1.03 2.25
CA LEU A 15 2.28 -0.47 2.50
C LEU A 15 2.21 0.77 3.40
N ALA A 16 1.28 1.68 3.14
CA ALA A 16 1.10 2.90 3.93
C ALA A 16 0.76 2.65 5.40
N THR A 17 -0.03 1.60 5.65
CA THR A 17 -0.60 1.28 6.97
C THR A 17 0.09 0.11 7.67
N PHE A 18 1.17 -0.42 7.10
CA PHE A 18 1.87 -1.62 7.58
C PHE A 18 0.95 -2.83 7.77
N SER A 19 0.00 -3.01 6.84
CA SER A 19 -1.03 -4.03 6.88
C SER A 19 -0.95 -4.93 5.65
N VAL A 20 -1.02 -6.24 5.87
CA VAL A 20 -1.08 -7.25 4.79
C VAL A 20 -2.51 -7.62 4.41
N VAL A 21 -3.49 -6.82 4.84
CA VAL A 21 -4.88 -7.00 4.44
C VAL A 21 -5.00 -6.62 2.96
N PRO A 22 -5.63 -7.47 2.12
CA PRO A 22 -5.83 -7.16 0.71
C PRO A 22 -6.64 -5.87 0.57
N GLY A 23 -6.16 -4.96 -0.28
CA GLY A 23 -6.92 -3.80 -0.71
C GLY A 23 -8.15 -4.19 -1.52
N LYS A 24 -8.92 -3.19 -1.93
CA LYS A 24 -10.06 -3.38 -2.84
C LYS A 24 -9.57 -3.97 -4.16
N ASP A 25 -10.42 -4.75 -4.82
CA ASP A 25 -10.19 -5.22 -6.20
C ASP A 25 -10.36 -4.09 -7.24
N GLU A 26 -10.78 -2.91 -6.79
CA GLU A 26 -10.97 -1.70 -7.57
C GLU A 26 -9.95 -0.63 -7.15
N TYR A 27 -9.92 0.48 -7.87
CA TYR A 27 -9.10 1.64 -7.51
C TYR A 27 -9.38 2.08 -6.07
N ASP A 28 -8.32 2.15 -5.27
CA ASP A 28 -8.39 2.63 -3.89
C ASP A 28 -7.97 4.09 -3.85
N ASP A 29 -8.91 4.97 -3.52
CA ASP A 29 -8.61 6.38 -3.30
C ASP A 29 -7.87 6.55 -1.98
N LEU A 30 -6.63 7.04 -2.06
CA LEU A 30 -5.71 7.24 -0.93
C LEU A 30 -5.71 8.67 -0.39
N SER A 31 -6.65 9.52 -0.82
CA SER A 31 -6.75 10.90 -0.35
C SER A 31 -7.09 11.02 1.13
N ASP A 32 -7.51 9.93 1.77
CA ASP A 32 -7.77 9.81 3.21
C ASP A 32 -6.53 9.54 4.05
N LEU A 33 -5.39 9.20 3.42
CA LEU A 33 -4.14 8.92 4.12
C LEU A 33 -3.54 10.19 4.75
N ASN A 34 -3.00 10.02 5.94
CA ASN A 34 -2.26 11.10 6.61
C ASN A 34 -0.82 11.21 6.07
N THR A 35 -0.12 12.27 6.48
CA THR A 35 1.25 12.55 6.02
C THR A 35 2.24 11.41 6.33
N THR A 36 2.11 10.76 7.47
CA THR A 36 3.00 9.65 7.85
C THR A 36 2.78 8.42 6.97
N GLU A 37 1.52 8.08 6.71
CA GLU A 37 1.14 6.98 5.82
C GLU A 37 1.61 7.25 4.38
N MET A 38 1.46 8.48 3.90
CA MET A 38 1.93 8.88 2.58
C MET A 38 3.46 8.82 2.46
N ASN A 39 4.19 9.26 3.49
CA ASN A 39 5.64 9.13 3.53
C ASN A 39 6.08 7.67 3.45
N SER A 40 5.37 6.77 4.12
CA SER A 40 5.67 5.33 4.04
C SER A 40 5.51 4.79 2.62
N ILE A 41 4.49 5.22 1.86
CA ILE A 41 4.34 4.84 0.45
C ILE A 41 5.55 5.30 -0.36
N LEU A 42 5.99 6.55 -0.18
CA LEU A 42 7.14 7.10 -0.92
C LEU A 42 8.44 6.34 -0.60
N GLU A 43 8.66 5.98 0.67
CA GLU A 43 9.79 5.16 1.07
C GLU A 43 9.77 3.77 0.42
N TRP A 44 8.60 3.15 0.35
CA TRP A 44 8.44 1.87 -0.36
C TRP A 44 8.61 2.02 -1.87
N GLU A 45 8.06 3.07 -2.48
CA GLU A 45 8.24 3.37 -3.90
C GLU A 45 9.72 3.44 -4.27
N GLU A 46 10.53 4.15 -3.46
CA GLU A 46 11.99 4.23 -3.65
C GLU A 46 12.69 2.87 -3.50
N GLN A 47 12.20 1.97 -2.64
CA GLN A 47 12.77 0.61 -2.50
C GLN A 47 12.40 -0.34 -3.63
N PHE A 48 11.24 -0.12 -4.28
CA PHE A 48 10.74 -0.96 -5.36
C PHE A 48 11.14 -0.46 -6.77
N LYS A 49 11.73 0.73 -6.88
CA LYS A 49 12.45 1.19 -8.08
C LYS A 49 13.68 0.33 -8.37
#